data_AF-A0AAU2LYM1-F1
#
_entry.id   AF-A0AAU2LYM1-F1
#
_cell.length_a   1.000
_cell.length_b   1.000
_cell.length_c   1.000
_cell.angle_alpha   90.00
_cell.angle_beta   90.00
_cell.angle_gamma   90.00
#
_symmetry.space_group_name_H-M   'P 1'
#
loop_
_entity.id
_entity.type
_entity.pdbx_description
1 polymer ?
#
loop_
_entity_poly.entity_id
_entity_poly.type
_entity_poly.pdbx_seq_one_letter_code
_entity_poly.pdbx_strand_id
1 'polypeptide(L)'
;MNRRSTPRSTLRAVPRTRTSTSKTAIVLSATGLLAAVLAPLAAADPAAVPSPCGAGGIFTASPPTCTYATAGTDTFTVPDGVGAIGVDLFGAEGGSAAGFVDPSPRNDGSPGGLGGETRATLTVSPRQSIQITVGAVGSSGTSRHGEYARPGGTGHGAGGGGAHGGGGSGGGGSDVRVGAFGAADRILVAGGGGGAGNGGPLLHGGNGGGLEGERGGEGGGPVGSGVSGGGGTQSAHGVGSPNSAQGGPGIAGSDIDPNTGLPNPGSGGPGGNGGQGGNGGGGGGGGYFAGAGGSGGGRIGNLYGAGGGGGSGFAVPSATGVSLLQGVNHGNGKAVVSFRYGTTLSLTADTATPLFGHAVTLTAAVATANPAAGPPHGTVTFSDGPKQLATVPLTDGLAEFKTDSLRPGAHSVTAAYSGDQAFMPSAVAGATDITVGFSRPCITTAHQGPLTVASGESLCIAPGGSQTGPLTVRSGGALAVTGAEVTGPVSSDGALAVAVCGSQLTGPVTVSRTSGSVLIGSDDAATGCPGNTVRGPVSVNGNTGGVEISADTVVGPLRCDANLPAPRQSGNTVEGPRSGQCR
;
A
#
# COMPACT_ATOMS: atom_id res chain seq x y z
N MET A 1 5.54 -78.52 26.00
CA MET A 1 5.74 -79.22 24.72
C MET A 1 6.82 -78.45 23.96
N ASN A 2 8.04 -78.99 23.72
CA ASN A 2 8.45 -79.79 22.54
C ASN A 2 7.99 -79.16 21.20
N ARG A 3 8.76 -78.93 20.10
CA ARG A 3 10.16 -79.20 19.62
C ARG A 3 10.36 -78.39 18.28
N ARG A 4 11.54 -78.06 17.68
CA ARG A 4 12.99 -78.18 18.01
C ARG A 4 13.87 -77.29 17.07
N SER A 5 15.00 -76.75 17.58
CA SER A 5 16.35 -76.61 16.96
C SER A 5 16.65 -76.02 15.54
N THR A 6 17.69 -75.18 15.53
CA THR A 6 18.58 -74.66 14.43
C THR A 6 19.57 -75.74 13.87
N PRO A 7 20.71 -75.45 13.18
CA PRO A 7 21.05 -74.62 11.98
C PRO A 7 21.94 -75.34 10.90
N ARG A 8 22.29 -74.68 9.76
CA ARG A 8 23.55 -74.77 8.93
C ARG A 8 23.37 -73.94 7.64
N SER A 9 24.29 -73.16 7.02
CA SER A 9 25.77 -73.08 6.91
C SER A 9 26.40 -73.81 5.69
N THR A 10 26.75 -73.04 4.64
CA THR A 10 27.92 -73.18 3.70
C THR A 10 27.97 -71.88 2.83
N LEU A 11 28.96 -70.97 2.78
CA LEU A 11 30.43 -70.95 2.61
C LEU A 11 30.98 -71.10 1.16
N ARG A 12 31.49 -69.99 0.59
CA ARG A 12 32.50 -69.90 -0.50
C ARG A 12 33.11 -68.47 -0.49
N ALA A 13 34.24 -68.22 0.18
CA ALA A 13 35.63 -68.19 -0.37
C ALA A 13 35.83 -67.12 -1.49
N VAL A 14 36.48 -65.93 -1.30
CA VAL A 14 37.90 -65.60 -0.91
C VAL A 14 38.87 -65.81 -2.09
N PRO A 15 39.71 -64.83 -2.55
CA PRO A 15 40.81 -64.13 -1.83
C PRO A 15 40.74 -62.57 -1.83
N ARG A 16 41.27 -61.82 -0.82
CA ARG A 16 42.68 -61.43 -0.48
C ARG A 16 43.37 -60.59 -1.60
N THR A 17 44.12 -59.51 -1.35
CA THR A 17 45.15 -59.26 -0.29
C THR A 17 45.40 -57.78 0.10
N ARG A 18 45.58 -57.55 1.41
CA ARG A 18 46.62 -56.72 2.09
C ARG A 18 47.11 -55.34 1.56
N THR A 19 46.80 -54.30 2.33
CA THR A 19 47.72 -53.34 3.02
C THR A 19 49.01 -52.85 2.34
N SER A 20 49.16 -51.52 2.25
CA SER A 20 50.39 -50.83 2.66
C SER A 20 50.12 -49.38 3.05
N THR A 21 50.62 -48.95 4.22
CA THR A 21 50.71 -47.54 4.61
C THR A 21 52.09 -47.00 4.28
N SER A 22 52.19 -45.87 3.60
CA SER A 22 53.42 -45.07 3.58
C SER A 22 53.11 -43.59 3.73
N LYS A 23 53.80 -42.93 4.66
CA LYS A 23 53.85 -41.47 4.75
C LYS A 23 54.92 -40.98 3.79
N THR A 24 54.60 -39.98 2.98
CA THR A 24 55.65 -39.14 2.38
C THR A 24 55.11 -37.72 2.26
N ALA A 25 55.75 -36.79 2.99
CA ALA A 25 55.45 -35.38 2.85
C ALA A 25 56.23 -34.84 1.65
N ILE A 26 55.55 -34.13 0.75
CA ILE A 26 56.19 -33.26 -0.24
C ILE A 26 55.56 -31.89 -0.08
N VAL A 27 56.39 -30.93 0.38
CA VAL A 27 56.11 -29.51 0.24
C VAL A 27 56.68 -29.10 -1.11
N LEU A 28 55.85 -28.54 -1.99
CA LEU A 28 56.27 -27.43 -2.87
C LEU A 28 55.07 -26.69 -3.45
N SER A 29 55.25 -25.39 -3.62
CA SER A 29 54.31 -24.40 -4.18
C SER A 29 54.04 -24.57 -5.68
N ALA A 30 52.82 -24.22 -6.13
CA ALA A 30 52.63 -23.39 -7.32
C ALA A 30 51.18 -22.86 -7.43
N THR A 31 51.03 -21.62 -7.88
CA THR A 31 49.77 -20.98 -8.27
C THR A 31 49.11 -21.70 -9.46
N GLY A 32 47.83 -22.07 -9.34
CA GLY A 32 47.03 -22.67 -10.41
C GLY A 32 45.74 -21.87 -10.64
N LEU A 33 45.60 -21.31 -11.85
CA LEU A 33 44.46 -20.48 -12.25
C LEU A 33 43.18 -21.33 -12.36
N LEU A 34 42.17 -21.08 -11.52
CA LEU A 34 40.87 -21.76 -11.62
C LEU A 34 39.92 -20.94 -12.52
N ALA A 35 39.96 -21.20 -13.82
CA ALA A 35 38.97 -20.66 -14.75
C ALA A 35 37.61 -21.34 -14.52
N ALA A 36 36.72 -20.69 -13.79
CA ALA A 36 35.35 -21.16 -13.60
C ALA A 36 34.59 -21.07 -14.94
N VAL A 37 34.29 -22.22 -15.53
CA VAL A 37 33.44 -22.31 -16.71
C VAL A 37 32.00 -21.98 -16.30
N LEU A 38 31.60 -20.72 -16.52
CA LEU A 38 30.21 -20.29 -16.49
C LEU A 38 29.47 -20.91 -17.68
N ALA A 39 28.98 -22.14 -17.48
CA ALA A 39 27.85 -22.62 -18.27
C ALA A 39 26.64 -21.73 -17.94
N PRO A 40 25.96 -21.13 -18.93
CA PRO A 40 24.73 -20.42 -18.64
C PRO A 40 23.72 -21.46 -18.14
N LEU A 41 23.28 -21.32 -16.89
CA LEU A 41 21.96 -21.85 -16.54
C LEU A 41 20.99 -21.13 -17.46
N ALA A 42 20.36 -21.87 -18.37
CA ALA A 42 19.19 -21.37 -19.04
C ALA A 42 18.22 -20.94 -17.94
N ALA A 43 17.89 -19.65 -17.89
CA ALA A 43 16.80 -19.19 -17.07
C ALA A 43 15.58 -20.02 -17.47
N ALA A 44 15.01 -20.77 -16.53
CA ALA A 44 13.68 -21.30 -16.74
C ALA A 44 12.79 -20.10 -17.08
N ASP A 45 11.95 -20.22 -18.11
CA ASP A 45 10.89 -19.24 -18.35
C ASP A 45 10.23 -18.93 -17.00
N PRO A 46 10.04 -17.64 -16.65
CA PRO A 46 9.35 -17.31 -15.41
C PRO A 46 7.94 -17.87 -15.52
N ALA A 47 7.72 -19.03 -14.92
CA ALA A 47 6.44 -19.71 -14.90
C ALA A 47 5.43 -18.70 -14.36
N ALA A 48 4.53 -18.24 -15.25
CA ALA A 48 3.68 -17.10 -14.98
C ALA A 48 2.95 -17.36 -13.67
N VAL A 49 3.30 -16.58 -12.62
CA VAL A 49 2.73 -16.79 -11.29
C VAL A 49 1.21 -16.63 -11.44
N PRO A 50 0.42 -17.63 -11.01
CA PRO A 50 -1.00 -17.65 -11.28
C PRO A 50 -1.65 -16.37 -10.74
N SER A 51 -2.55 -15.80 -11.54
CA SER A 51 -3.33 -14.62 -11.16
C SER A 51 -3.88 -14.78 -9.74
N PRO A 52 -3.74 -13.78 -8.86
CA PRO A 52 -4.31 -13.87 -7.52
C PRO A 52 -5.85 -13.84 -7.55
N CYS A 53 -6.46 -13.57 -8.71
CA CYS A 53 -7.90 -13.34 -8.88
C CYS A 53 -8.72 -14.59 -9.24
N GLY A 54 -8.19 -15.79 -9.06
CA GLY A 54 -8.93 -17.03 -9.37
C GLY A 54 -9.14 -17.23 -10.88
N ALA A 55 -10.28 -17.82 -11.25
CA ALA A 55 -10.55 -18.26 -12.62
C ALA A 55 -11.44 -17.28 -13.43
N GLY A 56 -12.29 -16.52 -12.76
CA GLY A 56 -13.20 -15.54 -13.33
C GLY A 56 -12.86 -14.08 -12.98
N GLY A 57 -11.99 -13.83 -12.00
CA GLY A 57 -11.51 -12.50 -11.66
C GLY A 57 -10.47 -11.94 -12.63
N ILE A 58 -10.61 -10.67 -13.00
CA ILE A 58 -9.69 -9.95 -13.89
C ILE A 58 -8.63 -9.22 -13.07
N PHE A 59 -7.36 -9.52 -13.31
CA PHE A 59 -6.22 -8.83 -12.66
C PHE A 59 -5.80 -7.57 -13.42
N THR A 60 -5.56 -6.48 -12.70
CA THR A 60 -4.82 -5.29 -13.17
C THR A 60 -3.62 -5.08 -12.27
N ALA A 61 -2.43 -4.82 -12.84
CA ALA A 61 -1.18 -4.78 -12.09
C ALA A 61 -0.88 -3.43 -11.40
N SER A 62 -1.36 -2.30 -11.95
CA SER A 62 -1.13 -0.96 -11.37
C SER A 62 -2.38 -0.08 -11.51
N PRO A 63 -3.07 0.26 -10.40
CA PRO A 63 -2.91 -0.33 -9.07
C PRO A 63 -3.29 -1.82 -9.05
N PRO A 64 -2.70 -2.65 -8.16
CA PRO A 64 -3.01 -4.07 -8.05
C PRO A 64 -4.47 -4.29 -7.64
N THR A 65 -5.27 -4.84 -8.55
CA THR A 65 -6.70 -5.08 -8.33
C THR A 65 -7.17 -6.37 -8.97
N CYS A 66 -8.09 -7.06 -8.31
CA CYS A 66 -8.89 -8.17 -8.84
C CYS A 66 -10.35 -7.74 -8.94
N THR A 67 -10.90 -7.71 -10.15
CA THR A 67 -12.31 -7.35 -10.39
C THR A 67 -13.13 -8.59 -10.77
N TYR A 68 -14.23 -8.81 -10.06
CA TYR A 68 -15.21 -9.86 -10.29
C TYR A 68 -16.54 -9.19 -10.64
N ALA A 69 -17.02 -9.36 -11.87
CA ALA A 69 -18.26 -8.76 -12.38
C ALA A 69 -19.27 -9.80 -12.93
N THR A 70 -18.88 -11.07 -12.94
CA THR A 70 -19.75 -12.20 -13.32
C THR A 70 -20.34 -12.79 -12.04
N ALA A 71 -21.65 -12.98 -12.01
CA ALA A 71 -22.32 -13.61 -10.87
C ALA A 71 -21.89 -15.08 -10.70
N GLY A 72 -21.77 -15.52 -9.45
CA GLY A 72 -21.21 -16.82 -9.08
C GLY A 72 -20.18 -16.68 -7.96
N THR A 73 -19.35 -17.72 -7.79
CA THR A 73 -18.35 -17.80 -6.72
C THR A 73 -16.97 -18.06 -7.32
N ASP A 74 -15.96 -17.34 -6.84
CA ASP A 74 -14.55 -17.48 -7.21
C ASP A 74 -13.66 -17.29 -5.97
N THR A 75 -12.35 -17.36 -6.13
CA THR A 75 -11.38 -17.22 -5.04
C THR A 75 -10.31 -16.18 -5.33
N PHE A 76 -10.08 -15.28 -4.38
CA PHE A 76 -8.87 -14.47 -4.29
C PHE A 76 -7.82 -15.19 -3.43
N THR A 77 -6.60 -15.36 -3.95
CA THR A 77 -5.46 -15.82 -3.15
C THR A 77 -4.58 -14.63 -2.80
N VAL A 78 -4.45 -14.32 -1.51
CA VAL A 78 -3.64 -13.20 -1.01
C VAL A 78 -2.18 -13.38 -1.45
N PRO A 79 -1.59 -12.44 -2.22
CA PRO A 79 -0.20 -12.57 -2.66
C PRO A 79 0.82 -12.55 -1.52
N ASP A 80 2.02 -13.06 -1.78
CA ASP A 80 3.13 -12.92 -0.84
C ASP A 80 3.43 -11.44 -0.54
N GLY A 81 3.73 -11.13 0.73
CA GLY A 81 3.95 -9.75 1.20
C GLY A 81 2.71 -8.88 1.37
N VAL A 82 1.49 -9.37 1.09
CA VAL A 82 0.25 -8.60 1.30
C VAL A 82 -0.33 -8.92 2.68
N GLY A 83 -0.37 -7.91 3.56
CA GLY A 83 -0.96 -8.02 4.92
C GLY A 83 -2.34 -7.36 5.08
N ALA A 84 -2.79 -6.60 4.08
CA ALA A 84 -4.11 -5.97 4.07
C ALA A 84 -4.63 -5.84 2.64
N ILE A 85 -5.96 -5.92 2.47
CA ILE A 85 -6.67 -5.68 1.21
C ILE A 85 -7.82 -4.71 1.43
N GLY A 86 -8.06 -3.83 0.46
CA GLY A 86 -9.32 -3.10 0.33
C GLY A 86 -10.31 -3.94 -0.47
N VAL A 87 -11.57 -3.94 -0.09
CA VAL A 87 -12.64 -4.60 -0.84
C VAL A 87 -13.80 -3.63 -1.03
N ASP A 88 -14.17 -3.38 -2.29
CA ASP A 88 -15.41 -2.71 -2.67
C ASP A 88 -16.38 -3.76 -3.21
N LEU A 89 -17.46 -4.00 -2.48
CA LEU A 89 -18.41 -5.09 -2.71
C LEU A 89 -19.80 -4.51 -2.99
N PHE A 90 -20.47 -5.02 -4.02
CA PHE A 90 -21.75 -4.51 -4.50
C PHE A 90 -22.77 -5.64 -4.61
N GLY A 91 -23.95 -5.48 -4.02
CA GLY A 91 -25.10 -6.36 -4.25
C GLY A 91 -25.70 -6.13 -5.63
N ALA A 92 -26.50 -7.07 -6.11
CA ALA A 92 -27.22 -6.95 -7.38
C ALA A 92 -28.55 -6.18 -7.23
N GLU A 93 -29.04 -5.59 -8.32
CA GLU A 93 -30.38 -4.99 -8.35
C GLU A 93 -31.48 -6.06 -8.36
N GLY A 94 -32.65 -5.69 -7.86
CA GLY A 94 -33.87 -6.48 -7.96
C GLY A 94 -34.51 -6.37 -9.34
N GLY A 95 -35.31 -7.37 -9.68
CA GLY A 95 -36.07 -7.41 -10.92
C GLY A 95 -37.21 -6.39 -10.91
N SER A 96 -37.41 -5.74 -12.06
CA SER A 96 -38.52 -4.80 -12.28
C SER A 96 -39.84 -5.54 -12.53
N ALA A 97 -40.96 -4.86 -12.29
CA ALA A 97 -42.28 -5.40 -12.58
C ALA A 97 -42.56 -5.39 -14.09
N ALA A 98 -43.34 -6.36 -14.56
CA ALA A 98 -43.89 -6.36 -15.90
C ALA A 98 -44.95 -5.26 -16.00
N GLY A 99 -44.74 -4.29 -16.90
CA GLY A 99 -45.78 -3.31 -17.26
C GLY A 99 -47.06 -4.02 -17.71
N PHE A 100 -48.21 -3.46 -17.33
CA PHE A 100 -49.50 -4.08 -17.60
C PHE A 100 -49.93 -3.87 -19.06
N VAL A 101 -50.56 -4.90 -19.64
CA VAL A 101 -51.09 -4.86 -21.01
C VAL A 101 -52.54 -5.36 -20.99
N ASP A 102 -53.45 -4.40 -20.83
CA ASP A 102 -54.91 -4.50 -21.07
C ASP A 102 -55.77 -5.25 -20.01
N PRO A 103 -56.95 -4.73 -19.57
CA PRO A 103 -57.65 -3.49 -19.96
C PRO A 103 -57.60 -2.38 -18.89
N SER A 104 -56.50 -1.63 -18.87
CA SER A 104 -56.27 -0.35 -18.16
C SER A 104 -55.00 0.28 -18.77
N PRO A 105 -54.75 1.60 -18.70
CA PRO A 105 -53.66 2.23 -19.46
C PRO A 105 -52.29 1.64 -19.12
N ARG A 106 -51.40 1.60 -20.12
CA ARG A 106 -50.01 1.14 -19.97
C ARG A 106 -49.36 1.89 -18.80
N ASN A 107 -48.91 1.15 -17.80
CA ASN A 107 -47.95 1.65 -16.83
C ASN A 107 -46.56 1.11 -17.18
N ASP A 108 -45.57 1.99 -17.10
CA ASP A 108 -44.19 1.53 -16.99
C ASP A 108 -44.08 0.85 -15.61
N GLY A 109 -43.64 -0.42 -15.61
CA GLY A 109 -43.59 -1.22 -14.39
C GLY A 109 -42.64 -0.61 -13.35
N SER A 110 -42.93 -0.82 -12.07
CA SER A 110 -42.04 -0.34 -11.00
C SER A 110 -40.63 -0.94 -11.14
N PRO A 111 -39.57 -0.15 -10.90
CA PRO A 111 -38.21 -0.65 -10.87
C PRO A 111 -37.97 -1.52 -9.62
N GLY A 112 -37.11 -2.53 -9.75
CA GLY A 112 -36.55 -3.20 -8.57
C GLY A 112 -35.67 -2.26 -7.76
N GLY A 113 -35.40 -2.61 -6.51
CA GLY A 113 -34.45 -1.88 -5.68
C GLY A 113 -33.03 -2.06 -6.20
N LEU A 114 -32.17 -1.06 -6.03
CA LEU A 114 -30.76 -1.13 -6.38
C LEU A 114 -29.97 -1.91 -5.32
N GLY A 115 -28.88 -2.55 -5.73
CA GLY A 115 -27.97 -3.24 -4.82
C GLY A 115 -27.14 -2.26 -3.99
N GLY A 116 -26.82 -2.61 -2.75
CA GLY A 116 -25.99 -1.80 -1.85
C GLY A 116 -24.50 -1.92 -2.13
N GLU A 117 -23.73 -1.02 -1.53
CA GLU A 117 -22.27 -1.07 -1.51
C GLU A 117 -21.77 -1.36 -0.09
N THR A 118 -20.69 -2.14 0.02
CA THR A 118 -19.93 -2.36 1.24
C THR A 118 -18.45 -2.24 0.91
N ARG A 119 -17.83 -1.17 1.41
CA ARG A 119 -16.38 -0.93 1.33
C ARG A 119 -15.73 -1.18 2.68
N ALA A 120 -14.61 -1.87 2.69
CA ALA A 120 -13.81 -2.07 3.90
C ALA A 120 -12.36 -2.44 3.59
N THR A 121 -11.47 -2.20 4.55
CA THR A 121 -10.12 -2.77 4.57
C THR A 121 -10.07 -3.96 5.53
N LEU A 122 -9.57 -5.09 5.03
CA LEU A 122 -9.42 -6.35 5.76
C LEU A 122 -7.94 -6.64 6.00
N THR A 123 -7.58 -6.96 7.25
CA THR A 123 -6.29 -7.58 7.57
C THR A 123 -6.28 -9.02 7.09
N VAL A 124 -5.22 -9.42 6.39
CA VAL A 124 -5.08 -10.75 5.78
C VAL A 124 -3.67 -11.33 6.00
N SER A 125 -3.51 -12.63 5.79
CA SER A 125 -2.20 -13.28 5.77
C SER A 125 -1.78 -13.64 4.34
N PRO A 126 -0.48 -13.58 3.99
CA PRO A 126 0.05 -14.13 2.74
C PRO A 126 -0.46 -15.55 2.48
N ARG A 127 -0.83 -15.83 1.22
CA ARG A 127 -1.39 -17.11 0.73
C ARG A 127 -2.72 -17.53 1.33
N GLN A 128 -3.38 -16.67 2.12
CA GLN A 128 -4.75 -16.90 2.57
C GLN A 128 -5.69 -16.96 1.36
N SER A 129 -6.49 -18.03 1.27
CA SER A 129 -7.58 -18.12 0.30
C SER A 129 -8.82 -17.40 0.85
N ILE A 130 -9.40 -16.55 0.01
CA ILE A 130 -10.60 -15.78 0.30
C ILE A 130 -11.62 -16.10 -0.77
N GLN A 131 -12.82 -16.53 -0.39
CA GLN A 131 -13.90 -16.74 -1.35
C GLN A 131 -14.62 -15.42 -1.61
N ILE A 132 -14.90 -15.16 -2.88
CA ILE A 132 -15.66 -14.01 -3.37
C ILE A 132 -16.94 -14.54 -4.01
N THR A 133 -18.10 -14.11 -3.53
CA THR A 133 -19.41 -14.42 -4.12
C THR A 133 -20.00 -13.14 -4.69
N VAL A 134 -20.39 -13.17 -5.97
CA VAL A 134 -21.04 -12.08 -6.68
C VAL A 134 -22.50 -12.45 -6.94
N GLY A 135 -23.43 -11.64 -6.44
CA GLY A 135 -24.86 -11.82 -6.65
C GLY A 135 -25.29 -11.56 -8.09
N ALA A 136 -26.30 -12.30 -8.59
CA ALA A 136 -26.93 -12.05 -9.88
C ALA A 136 -28.14 -11.12 -9.76
N VAL A 137 -28.41 -10.37 -10.83
CA VAL A 137 -29.61 -9.53 -10.97
C VAL A 137 -30.91 -10.33 -10.77
N GLY A 138 -31.91 -9.69 -10.14
CA GLY A 138 -33.25 -10.24 -10.03
C GLY A 138 -33.94 -10.37 -11.40
N SER A 139 -34.66 -11.47 -11.60
CA SER A 139 -35.48 -11.64 -12.81
C SER A 139 -36.66 -10.69 -12.79
N SER A 140 -36.80 -9.87 -13.83
CA SER A 140 -38.01 -9.07 -14.05
C SER A 140 -39.25 -9.94 -14.26
N GLY A 141 -40.40 -9.43 -13.84
CA GLY A 141 -41.68 -10.10 -14.02
C GLY A 141 -42.11 -10.22 -15.49
N THR A 142 -43.11 -11.06 -15.74
CA THR A 142 -43.74 -11.22 -17.07
C THR A 142 -45.25 -11.06 -17.02
N SER A 143 -45.84 -10.39 -18.00
CA SER A 143 -47.30 -10.17 -18.10
C SER A 143 -48.08 -11.39 -18.63
N ARG A 144 -47.54 -12.62 -18.50
CA ARG A 144 -48.11 -13.85 -19.06
C ARG A 144 -49.00 -14.57 -18.05
N HIS A 145 -50.17 -15.01 -18.52
CA HIS A 145 -51.17 -15.66 -17.68
C HIS A 145 -50.80 -17.12 -17.38
N GLY A 146 -50.78 -17.53 -16.11
CA GLY A 146 -50.50 -18.92 -15.70
C GLY A 146 -49.02 -19.29 -15.59
N GLU A 147 -48.10 -18.32 -15.63
CA GLU A 147 -46.68 -18.56 -15.37
C GLU A 147 -46.40 -18.55 -13.86
N TYR A 148 -45.67 -19.55 -13.35
CA TYR A 148 -45.35 -19.67 -11.92
C TYR A 148 -44.05 -18.95 -11.56
N ALA A 149 -43.86 -18.70 -10.26
CA ALA A 149 -42.68 -18.07 -9.67
C ALA A 149 -41.36 -18.57 -10.28
N ARG A 150 -40.58 -17.63 -10.84
CA ARG A 150 -39.22 -17.90 -11.31
C ARG A 150 -38.23 -17.84 -10.14
N PRO A 151 -37.18 -18.69 -10.12
CA PRO A 151 -36.05 -18.52 -9.21
C PRO A 151 -35.42 -17.13 -9.41
N GLY A 152 -34.95 -16.54 -8.30
CA GLY A 152 -34.10 -15.35 -8.37
C GLY A 152 -32.71 -15.69 -8.90
N GLY A 153 -31.87 -14.66 -9.04
CA GLY A 153 -30.48 -14.84 -9.44
C GLY A 153 -29.68 -15.71 -8.47
N THR A 154 -28.58 -16.31 -8.95
CA THR A 154 -27.58 -16.95 -8.07
C THR A 154 -27.04 -15.95 -7.06
N GLY A 155 -27.01 -16.31 -5.78
CA GLY A 155 -26.58 -15.42 -4.70
C GLY A 155 -27.73 -14.79 -3.88
N HIS A 156 -28.84 -15.53 -3.66
CA HIS A 156 -30.01 -15.18 -2.83
C HIS A 156 -31.14 -14.41 -3.56
N GLY A 157 -32.40 -14.64 -3.15
CA GLY A 157 -33.57 -13.84 -3.60
C GLY A 157 -34.62 -14.59 -4.45
N ALA A 158 -34.91 -15.85 -4.13
CA ALA A 158 -36.01 -16.56 -4.79
C ALA A 158 -37.37 -16.00 -4.37
N GLY A 159 -38.14 -15.48 -5.33
CA GLY A 159 -39.41 -14.84 -5.05
C GLY A 159 -40.06 -14.24 -6.29
N GLY A 160 -40.38 -15.07 -7.28
CA GLY A 160 -41.30 -14.71 -8.36
C GLY A 160 -42.76 -14.75 -7.89
N GLY A 161 -43.62 -13.97 -8.54
CA GLY A 161 -45.03 -13.84 -8.17
C GLY A 161 -45.86 -15.11 -8.40
N GLY A 162 -47.04 -15.14 -7.76
CA GLY A 162 -48.07 -16.15 -8.01
C GLY A 162 -48.68 -16.07 -9.41
N ALA A 163 -49.46 -17.09 -9.79
CA ALA A 163 -49.86 -17.49 -11.15
C ALA A 163 -50.53 -16.44 -12.10
N HIS A 164 -50.67 -15.18 -11.69
CA HIS A 164 -51.24 -14.08 -12.49
C HIS A 164 -50.49 -12.73 -12.35
N GLY A 165 -49.40 -12.65 -11.57
CA GLY A 165 -48.79 -11.38 -11.17
C GLY A 165 -47.38 -11.15 -11.72
N GLY A 166 -47.21 -10.14 -12.57
CA GLY A 166 -45.94 -9.73 -13.16
C GLY A 166 -44.98 -9.00 -12.20
N GLY A 167 -44.85 -9.44 -10.95
CA GLY A 167 -43.85 -8.90 -10.02
C GLY A 167 -42.43 -9.40 -10.33
N GLY A 168 -41.41 -8.61 -10.03
CA GLY A 168 -40.00 -8.99 -10.16
C GLY A 168 -39.45 -9.69 -8.91
N SER A 169 -38.40 -10.49 -9.07
CA SER A 169 -37.71 -11.16 -7.95
C SER A 169 -36.65 -10.28 -7.29
N GLY A 170 -36.21 -10.63 -6.08
CA GLY A 170 -35.07 -9.96 -5.45
C GLY A 170 -33.75 -10.19 -6.21
N GLY A 171 -32.82 -9.26 -6.03
CA GLY A 171 -31.43 -9.34 -6.49
C GLY A 171 -30.54 -10.09 -5.50
N GLY A 172 -29.49 -10.72 -6.02
CA GLY A 172 -28.51 -11.44 -5.22
C GLY A 172 -27.60 -10.53 -4.40
N GLY A 173 -27.35 -10.94 -3.16
CA GLY A 173 -26.30 -10.37 -2.34
C GLY A 173 -24.91 -10.83 -2.80
N SER A 174 -23.90 -9.98 -2.60
CA SER A 174 -22.50 -10.36 -2.78
C SER A 174 -21.82 -10.51 -1.42
N ASP A 175 -20.89 -11.44 -1.28
CA ASP A 175 -20.18 -11.70 -0.02
C ASP A 175 -18.70 -12.06 -0.17
N VAL A 176 -17.96 -11.92 0.93
CA VAL A 176 -16.56 -12.34 1.08
C VAL A 176 -16.45 -13.26 2.28
N ARG A 177 -15.76 -14.39 2.12
CA ARG A 177 -15.61 -15.42 3.16
C ARG A 177 -14.18 -15.89 3.36
N VAL A 178 -13.84 -16.30 4.58
CA VAL A 178 -12.54 -16.88 4.95
C VAL A 178 -12.74 -18.08 5.87
N GLY A 179 -11.91 -19.13 5.72
CA GLY A 179 -12.05 -20.36 6.50
C GLY A 179 -12.58 -21.51 5.66
N ALA A 180 -13.66 -22.17 6.11
CA ALA A 180 -14.28 -23.29 5.39
C ALA A 180 -15.29 -22.85 4.30
N PHE A 181 -15.49 -21.54 4.16
CA PHE A 181 -16.45 -20.88 3.27
C PHE A 181 -17.93 -21.21 3.54
N GLY A 182 -18.21 -21.68 4.77
CA GLY A 182 -19.57 -21.93 5.26
C GLY A 182 -20.37 -20.65 5.52
N ALA A 183 -21.57 -20.82 6.07
CA ALA A 183 -22.51 -19.73 6.37
C ALA A 183 -21.94 -18.63 7.25
N ALA A 184 -21.29 -19.04 8.34
CA ALA A 184 -20.75 -18.18 9.38
C ALA A 184 -19.37 -17.60 9.04
N ASP A 185 -18.76 -18.04 7.93
CA ASP A 185 -17.40 -17.66 7.52
C ASP A 185 -17.35 -16.31 6.77
N ARG A 186 -18.49 -15.62 6.68
CA ARG A 186 -18.63 -14.32 6.03
C ARG A 186 -18.01 -13.19 6.83
N ILE A 187 -17.24 -12.35 6.15
CA ILE A 187 -16.55 -11.21 6.73
C ILE A 187 -16.96 -9.86 6.12
N LEU A 188 -17.42 -9.85 4.87
CA LEU A 188 -18.07 -8.70 4.23
C LEU A 188 -19.27 -9.16 3.41
N VAL A 189 -20.31 -8.32 3.34
CA VAL A 189 -21.57 -8.63 2.66
C VAL A 189 -22.21 -7.34 2.14
N ALA A 190 -22.62 -7.30 0.87
CA ALA A 190 -23.30 -6.16 0.25
C ALA A 190 -24.73 -6.54 -0.19
N GLY A 191 -25.72 -5.88 0.41
CA GLY A 191 -27.17 -6.14 0.25
C GLY A 191 -27.66 -6.13 -1.19
N GLY A 192 -28.38 -7.18 -1.63
CA GLY A 192 -29.15 -7.15 -2.87
C GLY A 192 -30.42 -6.29 -2.76
N GLY A 193 -30.88 -5.75 -3.88
CA GLY A 193 -32.10 -4.94 -3.96
C GLY A 193 -33.40 -5.76 -4.09
N GLY A 194 -34.46 -5.30 -3.45
CA GLY A 194 -35.77 -5.96 -3.42
C GLY A 194 -36.45 -6.07 -4.80
N GLY A 195 -37.30 -7.08 -4.99
CA GLY A 195 -38.10 -7.22 -6.20
C GLY A 195 -39.28 -6.24 -6.26
N ALA A 196 -39.60 -5.72 -7.44
CA ALA A 196 -40.70 -4.77 -7.63
C ALA A 196 -42.08 -5.43 -7.67
N GLY A 197 -43.05 -4.83 -6.98
CA GLY A 197 -44.46 -5.19 -7.01
C GLY A 197 -45.18 -4.79 -8.30
N ASN A 198 -46.20 -5.56 -8.67
CA ASN A 198 -47.03 -5.29 -9.84
C ASN A 198 -48.18 -4.32 -9.50
N GLY A 199 -48.56 -3.44 -10.45
CA GLY A 199 -49.80 -2.65 -10.36
C GLY A 199 -49.66 -1.11 -10.33
N GLY A 200 -48.46 -0.54 -10.35
CA GLY A 200 -48.24 0.92 -10.39
C GLY A 200 -46.85 1.35 -9.91
N PRO A 201 -46.47 2.63 -10.09
CA PRO A 201 -45.10 3.13 -9.87
C PRO A 201 -44.68 3.24 -8.40
N LEU A 202 -45.62 3.15 -7.46
CA LEU A 202 -45.35 3.22 -6.01
C LEU A 202 -44.84 1.89 -5.42
N LEU A 203 -44.69 0.86 -6.24
CA LEU A 203 -44.48 -0.54 -5.83
C LEU A 203 -43.04 -0.99 -6.12
N HIS A 204 -42.08 -0.07 -6.00
CA HIS A 204 -40.66 -0.34 -6.19
C HIS A 204 -40.13 -1.36 -5.19
N GLY A 205 -39.05 -2.05 -5.54
CA GLY A 205 -38.29 -2.81 -4.55
C GLY A 205 -37.50 -1.88 -3.62
N GLY A 206 -37.30 -2.28 -2.37
CA GLY A 206 -36.43 -1.53 -1.45
C GLY A 206 -34.95 -1.70 -1.82
N ASN A 207 -34.15 -0.63 -1.78
CA ASN A 207 -32.72 -0.74 -2.03
C ASN A 207 -32.00 -1.62 -0.99
N GLY A 208 -31.05 -2.43 -1.44
CA GLY A 208 -30.14 -3.17 -0.57
C GLY A 208 -29.00 -2.28 -0.05
N GLY A 209 -28.34 -2.70 1.02
CA GLY A 209 -27.19 -2.04 1.64
C GLY A 209 -27.47 -1.46 3.03
N GLY A 210 -26.58 -0.59 3.51
CA GLY A 210 -26.71 0.05 4.83
C GLY A 210 -26.62 -0.92 6.02
N LEU A 211 -26.96 -0.43 7.21
CA LEU A 211 -27.13 -1.26 8.42
C LEU A 211 -28.47 -2.03 8.42
N GLU A 212 -29.43 -1.52 7.66
CA GLU A 212 -30.74 -2.08 7.39
C GLU A 212 -31.03 -1.83 5.91
N GLY A 213 -31.51 -2.83 5.17
CA GLY A 213 -31.98 -2.64 3.80
C GLY A 213 -33.29 -1.86 3.79
N GLU A 214 -33.63 -1.19 2.69
CA GLU A 214 -34.89 -0.44 2.65
C GLU A 214 -36.11 -1.37 2.57
N ARG A 215 -37.22 -0.89 3.09
CA ARG A 215 -38.56 -1.45 2.89
C ARG A 215 -38.99 -1.27 1.43
N GLY A 216 -39.73 -2.24 0.87
CA GLY A 216 -40.34 -2.11 -0.45
C GLY A 216 -41.53 -1.14 -0.51
N GLY A 217 -42.00 -0.85 -1.72
CA GLY A 217 -43.18 0.00 -1.95
C GLY A 217 -44.49 -0.63 -1.47
N GLU A 218 -45.31 0.15 -0.77
CA GLU A 218 -46.61 -0.25 -0.20
C GLU A 218 -47.75 -0.23 -1.23
N GLY A 219 -48.67 -1.21 -1.15
CA GLY A 219 -49.85 -1.26 -2.01
C GLY A 219 -50.93 -0.24 -1.64
N GLY A 220 -51.26 0.69 -2.55
CA GLY A 220 -52.26 1.76 -2.35
C GLY A 220 -53.75 1.34 -2.42
N GLY A 221 -54.08 0.06 -2.23
CA GLY A 221 -55.46 -0.45 -2.29
C GLY A 221 -56.30 -0.18 -1.02
N PRO A 222 -57.62 -0.47 -1.04
CA PRO A 222 -58.46 -0.42 0.16
C PRO A 222 -58.05 -1.46 1.22
N VAL A 223 -58.56 -1.28 2.46
CA VAL A 223 -58.20 -2.06 3.66
C VAL A 223 -57.98 -3.55 3.37
N GLY A 224 -56.74 -4.01 3.57
CA GLY A 224 -56.26 -5.30 3.03
C GLY A 224 -55.54 -5.16 1.69
N SER A 225 -54.83 -4.06 1.45
CA SER A 225 -53.85 -3.96 0.38
C SER A 225 -52.60 -4.80 0.69
N GLY A 226 -51.75 -5.05 -0.32
CA GLY A 226 -50.47 -5.72 -0.10
C GLY A 226 -49.57 -4.84 0.75
N VAL A 227 -49.14 -5.33 1.91
CA VAL A 227 -48.11 -4.68 2.72
C VAL A 227 -46.73 -5.00 2.13
N SER A 228 -45.83 -4.03 2.16
CA SER A 228 -44.45 -4.19 1.72
C SER A 228 -43.68 -5.25 2.50
N GLY A 229 -42.61 -5.77 1.89
CA GLY A 229 -41.57 -6.48 2.60
C GLY A 229 -40.70 -5.50 3.37
N GLY A 230 -40.44 -5.78 4.65
CA GLY A 230 -39.41 -5.07 5.41
C GLY A 230 -38.02 -5.46 4.91
N GLY A 231 -37.09 -4.51 4.87
CA GLY A 231 -35.68 -4.82 4.66
C GLY A 231 -35.09 -5.59 5.84
N GLY A 232 -33.99 -6.30 5.62
CA GLY A 232 -33.28 -6.99 6.69
C GLY A 232 -32.26 -6.09 7.39
N THR A 233 -31.86 -6.44 8.61
CA THR A 233 -30.83 -5.73 9.39
C THR A 233 -29.54 -6.55 9.49
N GLN A 234 -28.46 -5.97 9.99
CA GLN A 234 -27.22 -6.70 10.34
C GLN A 234 -27.38 -7.76 11.44
N SER A 235 -28.59 -8.16 11.84
CA SER A 235 -28.83 -9.15 12.90
C SER A 235 -30.14 -9.94 12.76
N ALA A 236 -31.07 -9.51 11.91
CA ALA A 236 -32.39 -10.14 11.76
C ALA A 236 -32.87 -10.08 10.30
N HIS A 237 -33.56 -11.14 9.87
CA HIS A 237 -34.23 -11.19 8.57
C HIS A 237 -35.32 -10.13 8.47
N GLY A 238 -35.47 -9.55 7.28
CA GLY A 238 -36.55 -8.65 6.96
C GLY A 238 -37.89 -9.35 7.09
N VAL A 239 -38.88 -8.63 7.61
CA VAL A 239 -40.22 -9.19 7.82
C VAL A 239 -40.95 -9.37 6.50
N GLY A 240 -41.48 -10.57 6.28
CA GLY A 240 -42.47 -10.79 5.22
C GLY A 240 -43.81 -10.16 5.60
N SER A 241 -44.56 -9.71 4.59
CA SER A 241 -45.88 -9.11 4.76
C SER A 241 -46.86 -10.09 5.45
N PRO A 242 -47.43 -9.75 6.62
CA PRO A 242 -48.15 -10.71 7.47
C PRO A 242 -49.50 -11.18 6.92
N ASN A 243 -50.13 -10.41 6.02
CA ASN A 243 -51.16 -10.81 5.03
C ASN A 243 -51.87 -9.57 4.47
N SER A 244 -52.40 -9.70 3.25
CA SER A 244 -53.58 -8.93 2.85
C SER A 244 -54.84 -9.72 3.24
N ALA A 245 -55.99 -9.06 3.46
CA ALA A 245 -57.20 -9.75 3.95
C ALA A 245 -57.79 -10.81 2.98
N GLN A 246 -57.22 -10.95 1.78
CA GLN A 246 -57.69 -11.84 0.71
C GLN A 246 -56.55 -12.58 -0.01
N GLY A 247 -55.28 -12.39 0.38
CA GLY A 247 -54.09 -12.98 -0.26
C GLY A 247 -53.19 -13.73 0.73
N GLY A 248 -52.15 -14.41 0.22
CA GLY A 248 -51.17 -15.13 1.04
C GLY A 248 -50.02 -14.24 1.54
N PRO A 249 -49.34 -14.63 2.63
CA PRO A 249 -48.33 -13.80 3.28
C PRO A 249 -47.01 -13.86 2.53
N GLY A 250 -46.23 -12.78 2.61
CA GLY A 250 -44.81 -12.83 2.27
C GLY A 250 -44.06 -13.60 3.34
N ILE A 251 -43.05 -14.37 2.94
CA ILE A 251 -42.18 -15.07 3.89
C ILE A 251 -41.05 -14.11 4.31
N ALA A 252 -40.57 -14.24 5.55
CA ALA A 252 -39.35 -13.56 6.00
C ALA A 252 -38.11 -14.14 5.29
N GLY A 253 -37.00 -13.41 5.32
CA GLY A 253 -35.70 -14.01 4.98
C GLY A 253 -35.36 -15.23 5.86
N SER A 254 -34.49 -16.11 5.37
CA SER A 254 -34.05 -17.29 6.12
C SER A 254 -32.66 -17.76 5.71
N ASP A 255 -32.05 -18.64 6.51
CA ASP A 255 -30.74 -19.22 6.20
C ASP A 255 -30.78 -20.48 5.30
N ILE A 256 -31.96 -20.84 4.79
CA ILE A 256 -32.18 -22.01 3.93
C ILE A 256 -32.68 -21.54 2.56
N ASP A 257 -32.25 -22.21 1.49
CA ASP A 257 -32.79 -21.96 0.16
C ASP A 257 -34.26 -22.42 0.09
N PRO A 258 -35.23 -21.55 -0.23
CA PRO A 258 -36.62 -21.93 -0.25
C PRO A 258 -36.99 -22.89 -1.41
N ASN A 259 -36.11 -23.08 -2.41
CA ASN A 259 -36.31 -24.03 -3.51
C ASN A 259 -35.54 -25.35 -3.30
N THR A 260 -34.32 -25.30 -2.79
CA THR A 260 -33.45 -26.49 -2.67
C THR A 260 -33.42 -27.11 -1.27
N GLY A 261 -33.85 -26.38 -0.23
CA GLY A 261 -33.80 -26.83 1.15
C GLY A 261 -32.39 -26.96 1.75
N LEU A 262 -31.35 -26.57 0.99
CA LEU A 262 -29.97 -26.56 1.44
C LEU A 262 -29.66 -25.28 2.23
N PRO A 263 -28.65 -25.29 3.12
CA PRO A 263 -28.16 -24.06 3.75
C PRO A 263 -27.76 -23.02 2.70
N ASN A 264 -28.55 -21.96 2.61
CA ASN A 264 -28.33 -20.82 1.73
C ASN A 264 -28.48 -19.53 2.55
N PRO A 265 -27.48 -19.24 3.40
CA PRO A 265 -27.59 -18.37 4.56
C PRO A 265 -27.85 -16.90 4.18
N GLY A 266 -28.81 -16.25 4.80
CA GLY A 266 -29.27 -14.89 4.49
C GLY A 266 -30.03 -14.77 3.18
N SER A 267 -30.71 -15.82 2.75
CA SER A 267 -31.63 -15.74 1.63
C SER A 267 -32.80 -14.80 1.95
N GLY A 268 -33.15 -13.94 0.99
CA GLY A 268 -34.36 -13.13 1.08
C GLY A 268 -35.62 -14.00 1.00
N GLY A 269 -36.68 -13.54 1.64
CA GLY A 269 -37.94 -14.28 1.72
C GLY A 269 -38.75 -14.14 0.42
N PRO A 270 -39.35 -15.22 -0.09
CA PRO A 270 -40.26 -15.13 -1.23
C PRO A 270 -41.49 -14.26 -0.92
N GLY A 271 -41.98 -13.57 -1.94
CA GLY A 271 -43.22 -12.80 -1.87
C GLY A 271 -44.47 -13.68 -1.73
N GLY A 272 -45.55 -13.08 -1.27
CA GLY A 272 -46.82 -13.76 -1.02
C GLY A 272 -47.67 -13.94 -2.27
N ASN A 273 -48.21 -15.15 -2.45
CA ASN A 273 -49.12 -15.49 -3.54
C ASN A 273 -50.53 -14.91 -3.30
N GLY A 274 -51.07 -14.13 -4.24
CA GLY A 274 -52.48 -13.71 -4.21
C GLY A 274 -53.45 -14.89 -4.43
N GLY A 275 -54.21 -15.25 -3.40
CA GLY A 275 -55.35 -16.18 -3.50
C GLY A 275 -56.65 -15.43 -3.83
N GLN A 276 -57.67 -16.13 -4.34
CA GLN A 276 -59.09 -15.72 -4.42
C GLN A 276 -59.46 -14.28 -4.87
N GLY A 277 -58.55 -13.51 -5.49
CA GLY A 277 -58.77 -12.11 -5.89
C GLY A 277 -58.09 -11.03 -5.03
N GLY A 278 -57.32 -11.44 -4.01
CA GLY A 278 -56.56 -10.53 -3.13
C GLY A 278 -55.16 -10.15 -3.63
N ASN A 279 -54.60 -9.14 -2.96
CA ASN A 279 -53.26 -8.60 -3.22
C ASN A 279 -52.17 -9.51 -2.62
N GLY A 280 -51.06 -9.73 -3.32
CA GLY A 280 -49.90 -10.43 -2.77
C GLY A 280 -49.05 -9.52 -1.88
N GLY A 281 -48.60 -10.04 -0.74
CA GLY A 281 -47.68 -9.33 0.17
C GLY A 281 -46.23 -9.34 -0.30
N GLY A 282 -45.44 -8.32 0.07
CA GLY A 282 -44.00 -8.29 -0.20
C GLY A 282 -43.23 -9.31 0.67
N GLY A 283 -42.20 -9.92 0.08
CA GLY A 283 -41.27 -10.80 0.77
C GLY A 283 -40.21 -9.99 1.53
N GLY A 284 -39.77 -10.50 2.68
CA GLY A 284 -38.80 -9.81 3.52
C GLY A 284 -37.37 -9.86 2.95
N GLY A 285 -36.58 -8.82 3.21
CA GLY A 285 -35.14 -8.83 2.91
C GLY A 285 -34.39 -9.96 3.63
N GLY A 286 -33.28 -10.38 3.04
CA GLY A 286 -32.25 -11.18 3.72
C GLY A 286 -31.66 -10.36 4.87
N GLY A 287 -31.35 -11.03 5.98
CA GLY A 287 -31.16 -10.38 7.28
C GLY A 287 -29.70 -10.11 7.58
N TYR A 288 -29.22 -10.85 8.59
CA TYR A 288 -27.84 -11.34 8.52
C TYR A 288 -27.68 -11.88 7.10
N PHE A 289 -26.77 -11.25 6.35
CA PHE A 289 -26.45 -11.51 4.95
C PHE A 289 -27.51 -11.14 3.87
N ALA A 290 -26.98 -10.84 2.68
CA ALA A 290 -27.49 -9.85 1.73
C ALA A 290 -28.65 -10.24 0.78
N GLY A 291 -29.42 -11.28 1.07
CA GLY A 291 -30.55 -11.62 0.19
C GLY A 291 -31.60 -10.51 0.10
N ALA A 292 -32.41 -10.54 -0.96
CA ALA A 292 -33.46 -9.55 -1.17
C ALA A 292 -34.84 -10.21 -1.29
N GLY A 293 -35.87 -9.53 -0.80
CA GLY A 293 -37.23 -10.02 -0.77
C GLY A 293 -37.88 -10.08 -2.16
N GLY A 294 -38.70 -11.11 -2.38
CA GLY A 294 -39.57 -11.21 -3.56
C GLY A 294 -40.77 -10.28 -3.52
N SER A 295 -41.47 -10.12 -4.63
CA SER A 295 -42.70 -9.33 -4.73
C SER A 295 -43.97 -10.18 -4.76
N GLY A 296 -45.10 -9.59 -4.34
CA GLY A 296 -46.41 -10.24 -4.39
C GLY A 296 -47.19 -9.96 -5.68
N GLY A 297 -48.11 -10.86 -6.06
CA GLY A 297 -48.93 -10.73 -7.29
C GLY A 297 -50.44 -10.89 -7.06
N GLY A 298 -51.25 -9.99 -7.64
CA GLY A 298 -52.72 -10.01 -7.61
C GLY A 298 -53.39 -10.55 -8.89
N ARG A 299 -54.73 -10.53 -8.94
CA ARG A 299 -55.54 -10.93 -10.13
C ARG A 299 -55.88 -9.73 -11.02
N ILE A 300 -56.24 -10.00 -12.29
CA ILE A 300 -56.83 -9.01 -13.20
C ILE A 300 -58.05 -8.35 -12.53
N GLY A 301 -58.01 -7.02 -12.40
CA GLY A 301 -59.04 -6.20 -11.74
C GLY A 301 -58.73 -5.74 -10.31
N ASN A 302 -57.74 -6.33 -9.62
CA ASN A 302 -57.26 -5.86 -8.32
C ASN A 302 -55.73 -6.08 -8.23
N LEU A 303 -54.96 -5.10 -8.73
CA LEU A 303 -53.60 -5.33 -9.23
C LEU A 303 -52.46 -5.12 -8.21
N TYR A 304 -52.70 -4.47 -7.07
CA TYR A 304 -51.65 -3.85 -6.24
C TYR A 304 -50.87 -4.87 -5.37
N GLY A 305 -49.86 -5.52 -5.95
CA GLY A 305 -48.88 -6.33 -5.23
C GLY A 305 -47.72 -5.49 -4.70
N ALA A 306 -47.29 -5.74 -3.47
CA ALA A 306 -46.26 -4.91 -2.83
C ALA A 306 -44.83 -5.31 -3.20
N GLY A 307 -43.90 -4.35 -3.10
CA GLY A 307 -42.47 -4.57 -3.30
C GLY A 307 -41.81 -5.34 -2.16
N GLY A 308 -40.76 -6.09 -2.49
CA GLY A 308 -39.90 -6.77 -1.51
C GLY A 308 -38.88 -5.82 -0.87
N GLY A 309 -38.43 -6.16 0.34
CA GLY A 309 -37.39 -5.40 1.05
C GLY A 309 -35.97 -5.74 0.57
N GLY A 310 -35.05 -4.78 0.66
CA GLY A 310 -33.63 -4.97 0.38
C GLY A 310 -32.90 -5.74 1.49
N GLY A 311 -31.75 -6.34 1.15
CA GLY A 311 -30.84 -6.96 2.12
C GLY A 311 -29.93 -5.94 2.82
N SER A 312 -29.46 -6.24 4.02
CA SER A 312 -28.48 -5.39 4.72
C SER A 312 -27.05 -5.52 4.17
N GLY A 313 -26.20 -4.53 4.43
CA GLY A 313 -24.73 -4.66 4.35
C GLY A 313 -24.13 -5.09 5.70
N PHE A 314 -23.03 -5.83 5.67
CA PHE A 314 -22.32 -6.28 6.88
C PHE A 314 -20.81 -6.25 6.69
N ALA A 315 -20.10 -5.91 7.77
CA ALA A 315 -18.66 -6.07 7.89
C ALA A 315 -18.31 -6.54 9.30
N VAL A 316 -17.34 -7.44 9.43
CA VAL A 316 -16.87 -7.90 10.75
C VAL A 316 -16.21 -6.77 11.56
N PRO A 317 -16.27 -6.81 12.91
CA PRO A 317 -15.68 -5.78 13.76
C PRO A 317 -14.16 -5.58 13.63
N SER A 318 -13.44 -6.53 13.03
CA SER A 318 -12.01 -6.42 12.72
C SER A 318 -11.71 -5.68 11.41
N ALA A 319 -12.72 -5.39 10.60
CA ALA A 319 -12.59 -4.60 9.38
C ALA A 319 -12.46 -3.09 9.71
N THR A 320 -11.73 -2.35 8.88
CA THR A 320 -11.48 -0.92 9.07
C THR A 320 -11.91 -0.10 7.85
N GLY A 321 -12.12 1.21 8.01
CA GLY A 321 -12.59 2.07 6.92
C GLY A 321 -13.96 1.68 6.36
N VAL A 322 -14.81 1.05 7.19
CA VAL A 322 -16.08 0.46 6.77
C VAL A 322 -17.08 1.54 6.31
N SER A 323 -17.66 1.34 5.12
CA SER A 323 -18.77 2.12 4.59
C SER A 323 -19.83 1.18 4.03
N LEU A 324 -21.08 1.35 4.47
CA LEU A 324 -22.22 0.53 4.08
C LEU A 324 -23.27 1.46 3.49
N LEU A 325 -23.39 1.50 2.17
CA LEU A 325 -24.30 2.42 1.46
C LEU A 325 -25.48 1.65 0.86
N GLN A 326 -26.66 2.26 0.89
CA GLN A 326 -27.85 1.73 0.23
C GLN A 326 -27.88 2.16 -1.24
N GLY A 327 -28.43 1.30 -2.09
CA GLY A 327 -28.93 1.66 -3.43
C GLY A 327 -27.91 2.26 -4.39
N VAL A 328 -26.76 1.60 -4.56
CA VAL A 328 -25.62 2.08 -5.35
C VAL A 328 -25.51 1.39 -6.72
N ASN A 329 -25.86 0.10 -6.81
CA ASN A 329 -25.49 -0.76 -7.94
C ASN A 329 -26.67 -1.25 -8.78
N HIS A 330 -26.46 -1.24 -10.10
CA HIS A 330 -27.35 -1.77 -11.13
C HIS A 330 -26.81 -3.09 -11.69
N GLY A 331 -27.70 -3.90 -12.27
CA GLY A 331 -27.39 -5.22 -12.82
C GLY A 331 -26.92 -6.23 -11.76
N ASN A 332 -26.00 -7.11 -12.16
CA ASN A 332 -25.34 -8.03 -11.24
C ASN A 332 -24.53 -7.27 -10.18
N GLY A 333 -24.27 -7.94 -9.07
CA GLY A 333 -23.29 -7.49 -8.10
C GLY A 333 -21.88 -7.42 -8.69
N LYS A 334 -20.95 -6.94 -7.87
CA LYS A 334 -19.53 -6.80 -8.24
C LYS A 334 -18.66 -6.91 -7.00
N ALA A 335 -17.43 -7.38 -7.15
CA ALA A 335 -16.39 -7.23 -6.14
C ALA A 335 -15.12 -6.65 -6.79
N VAL A 336 -14.48 -5.69 -6.11
CA VAL A 336 -13.14 -5.20 -6.45
C VAL A 336 -12.27 -5.39 -5.22
N VAL A 337 -11.29 -6.29 -5.31
CA VAL A 337 -10.27 -6.47 -4.27
C VAL A 337 -9.03 -5.68 -4.71
N SER A 338 -8.63 -4.68 -3.92
CA SER A 338 -7.44 -3.86 -4.14
C SER A 338 -6.39 -4.16 -3.07
N PHE A 339 -5.10 -4.09 -3.45
CA PHE A 339 -4.01 -4.37 -2.52
C PHE A 339 -2.72 -3.66 -2.94
N ARG A 340 -1.73 -3.65 -2.05
CA ARG A 340 -0.35 -3.28 -2.35
C ARG A 340 0.59 -4.29 -1.74
N TYR A 341 1.71 -4.55 -2.44
CA TYR A 341 2.75 -5.43 -1.96
C TYR A 341 3.57 -4.75 -0.87
N GLY A 342 3.82 -5.47 0.22
CA GLY A 342 4.81 -5.07 1.22
C GLY A 342 6.22 -5.00 0.62
N THR A 343 7.02 -4.08 1.17
CA THR A 343 8.39 -3.81 0.77
C THR A 343 9.32 -3.87 1.97
N THR A 344 10.59 -4.18 1.71
CA THR A 344 11.68 -4.08 2.70
C THR A 344 12.76 -3.18 2.13
N LEU A 345 13.18 -2.18 2.92
CA LEU A 345 14.24 -1.25 2.56
C LEU A 345 15.49 -1.53 3.42
N SER A 346 16.62 -1.69 2.74
CA SER A 346 17.95 -1.73 3.34
C SER A 346 18.79 -0.55 2.86
N LEU A 347 19.70 -0.07 3.70
CA LEU A 347 20.63 1.00 3.39
C LEU A 347 22.05 0.52 3.68
N THR A 348 22.98 0.86 2.79
CA THR A 348 24.42 0.63 2.96
C THR A 348 25.20 1.88 2.57
N ALA A 349 26.42 1.99 3.08
CA ALA A 349 27.41 2.98 2.66
C ALA A 349 28.64 2.26 2.09
N ASP A 350 29.29 2.83 1.07
CA ASP A 350 30.57 2.33 0.54
C ASP A 350 31.72 2.44 1.58
N THR A 351 31.62 3.40 2.51
CA THR A 351 32.48 3.49 3.69
C THR A 351 31.72 4.03 4.92
N ALA A 352 31.95 3.41 6.08
CA ALA A 352 31.46 3.91 7.37
C ALA A 352 32.39 4.95 8.01
N THR A 353 33.61 5.13 7.50
CA THR A 353 34.60 6.08 8.02
C THR A 353 35.26 6.90 6.91
N PRO A 354 34.48 7.73 6.17
CA PRO A 354 35.04 8.65 5.18
C PRO A 354 35.91 9.71 5.86
N LEU A 355 36.89 10.24 5.11
CA LEU A 355 37.62 11.43 5.50
C LEU A 355 36.79 12.68 5.21
N PHE A 356 36.91 13.73 6.01
CA PHE A 356 36.25 15.01 5.73
C PHE A 356 36.54 15.50 4.28
N GLY A 357 35.49 15.98 3.61
CA GLY A 357 35.51 16.40 2.19
C GLY A 357 35.58 15.25 1.18
N HIS A 358 35.69 13.99 1.60
CA HIS A 358 35.64 12.85 0.67
C HIS A 358 34.19 12.38 0.52
N ALA A 359 33.82 12.00 -0.70
CA ALA A 359 32.48 11.51 -0.97
C ALA A 359 32.24 10.12 -0.37
N VAL A 360 31.05 9.93 0.20
CA VAL A 360 30.46 8.63 0.55
C VAL A 360 29.29 8.35 -0.41
N THR A 361 29.12 7.09 -0.80
CA THR A 361 28.02 6.62 -1.65
C THR A 361 27.07 5.78 -0.79
N LEU A 362 25.85 6.28 -0.63
CA LEU A 362 24.75 5.64 0.08
C LEU A 362 23.88 4.89 -0.92
N THR A 363 23.70 3.58 -0.72
CA THR A 363 22.87 2.74 -1.58
C THR A 363 21.68 2.23 -0.79
N ALA A 364 20.48 2.67 -1.18
CA ALA A 364 19.22 2.18 -0.67
C ALA A 364 18.66 1.11 -1.62
N ALA A 365 18.41 -0.10 -1.12
CA ALA A 365 17.82 -1.19 -1.88
C ALA A 365 16.43 -1.53 -1.32
N VAL A 366 15.41 -1.37 -2.17
CA VAL A 366 14.00 -1.67 -1.88
C VAL A 366 13.63 -2.96 -2.60
N ALA A 367 13.32 -3.99 -1.83
CA ALA A 367 12.84 -5.28 -2.32
C ALA A 367 11.36 -5.46 -2.01
N THR A 368 10.67 -6.30 -2.78
CA THR A 368 9.34 -6.80 -2.47
C THR A 368 9.40 -8.28 -2.10
N ALA A 369 8.51 -8.72 -1.21
CA ALA A 369 8.38 -10.13 -0.85
C ALA A 369 7.72 -10.98 -1.96
N ASN A 370 7.18 -10.37 -3.02
CA ASN A 370 6.63 -11.08 -4.18
C ASN A 370 7.40 -10.72 -5.47
N PRO A 371 8.35 -11.55 -5.93
CA PRO A 371 9.13 -11.29 -7.14
C PRO A 371 8.30 -11.09 -8.42
N ALA A 372 7.08 -11.64 -8.49
CA ALA A 372 6.21 -11.49 -9.67
C ALA A 372 5.53 -10.12 -9.76
N ALA A 373 5.63 -9.28 -8.71
CA ALA A 373 5.20 -7.89 -8.76
C ALA A 373 6.16 -6.99 -9.58
N GLY A 374 7.38 -7.47 -9.88
CA GLY A 374 8.44 -6.65 -10.46
C GLY A 374 9.17 -5.78 -9.42
N PRO A 375 10.15 -4.96 -9.86
CA PRO A 375 10.86 -4.05 -8.97
C PRO A 375 9.95 -2.90 -8.48
N PRO A 376 10.10 -2.44 -7.22
CA PRO A 376 9.42 -1.22 -6.74
C PRO A 376 9.88 0.04 -7.48
N HIS A 377 8.93 0.96 -7.74
CA HIS A 377 9.20 2.27 -8.34
C HIS A 377 8.96 3.40 -7.33
N GLY A 378 9.19 4.66 -7.71
CA GLY A 378 9.00 5.82 -6.81
C GLY A 378 10.34 6.32 -6.28
N THR A 379 10.38 6.80 -5.02
CA THR A 379 11.52 7.54 -4.49
C THR A 379 11.94 7.10 -3.08
N VAL A 380 13.24 7.20 -2.81
CA VAL A 380 13.82 7.07 -1.47
C VAL A 380 14.35 8.44 -1.01
N THR A 381 13.95 8.85 0.19
CA THR A 381 14.51 10.03 0.87
C THR A 381 15.58 9.57 1.86
N PHE A 382 16.77 10.16 1.77
CA PHE A 382 17.90 9.97 2.69
C PHE A 382 17.97 11.14 3.66
N SER A 383 18.16 10.85 4.96
CA SER A 383 18.22 11.86 6.02
C SER A 383 19.31 11.54 7.04
N ASP A 384 20.01 12.57 7.51
CA ASP A 384 20.91 12.51 8.67
C ASP A 384 20.19 13.10 9.89
N GLY A 385 19.75 12.23 10.80
CA GLY A 385 18.78 12.60 11.83
C GLY A 385 17.54 13.30 11.22
N PRO A 386 17.19 14.53 11.68
CA PRO A 386 16.06 15.29 11.11
C PRO A 386 16.38 16.00 9.79
N LYS A 387 17.64 16.06 9.36
CA LYS A 387 18.03 16.80 8.15
C LYS A 387 17.93 15.89 6.93
N GLN A 388 16.98 16.18 6.04
CA GLN A 388 16.94 15.58 4.71
C GLN A 388 18.21 15.93 3.93
N LEU A 389 18.87 14.92 3.37
CA LEU A 389 20.06 15.05 2.53
C LEU A 389 19.68 15.07 1.04
N ALA A 390 18.82 14.14 0.61
CA ALA A 390 18.38 14.01 -0.77
C ALA A 390 17.09 13.18 -0.88
N THR A 391 16.39 13.31 -2.01
CA THR A 391 15.37 12.37 -2.48
C THR A 391 15.77 11.88 -3.86
N VAL A 392 15.87 10.56 -4.03
CA VAL A 392 16.40 9.92 -5.25
C VAL A 392 15.37 8.92 -5.79
N PRO A 393 15.09 8.91 -7.12
CA PRO A 393 14.21 7.93 -7.73
C PRO A 393 14.83 6.53 -7.74
N LEU A 394 13.99 5.49 -7.64
CA LEU A 394 14.41 4.11 -7.80
C LEU A 394 14.68 3.78 -9.27
N THR A 395 15.77 3.05 -9.52
CA THR A 395 16.06 2.34 -10.77
C THR A 395 16.28 0.87 -10.39
N ASP A 396 15.47 -0.05 -10.92
CA ASP A 396 15.51 -1.49 -10.61
C ASP A 396 15.51 -1.82 -9.10
N GLY A 397 14.76 -1.05 -8.30
CA GLY A 397 14.69 -1.20 -6.84
C GLY A 397 15.88 -0.59 -6.08
N LEU A 398 16.82 0.07 -6.74
CA LEU A 398 17.95 0.76 -6.13
C LEU A 398 17.83 2.29 -6.23
N ALA A 399 18.21 2.98 -5.16
CA ALA A 399 18.48 4.42 -5.17
C ALA A 399 19.90 4.66 -4.65
N GLU A 400 20.75 5.29 -5.46
CA GLU A 400 22.12 5.66 -5.10
C GLU A 400 22.23 7.17 -4.85
N PHE A 401 22.77 7.55 -3.71
CA PHE A 401 23.01 8.94 -3.33
C PHE A 401 24.46 9.15 -2.92
N LYS A 402 25.17 10.00 -3.66
CA LYS A 402 26.57 10.35 -3.37
C LYS A 402 26.66 11.74 -2.74
N THR A 403 27.40 11.86 -1.64
CA THR A 403 27.59 13.14 -0.93
C THR A 403 28.99 13.25 -0.32
N ASP A 404 29.61 14.42 -0.43
CA ASP A 404 30.87 14.82 0.22
C ASP A 404 30.65 15.90 1.30
N SER A 405 29.39 16.26 1.55
CA SER A 405 28.98 17.37 2.41
C SER A 405 28.75 17.02 3.88
N LEU A 406 29.00 15.77 4.27
CA LEU A 406 28.93 15.35 5.68
C LEU A 406 30.03 16.07 6.49
N ARG A 407 29.65 16.60 7.66
CA ARG A 407 30.57 17.34 8.53
C ARG A 407 31.48 16.36 9.29
N PRO A 408 32.60 16.82 9.88
CA PRO A 408 33.35 15.99 10.81
C PRO A 408 32.49 15.57 12.01
N GLY A 409 32.55 14.29 12.39
CA GLY A 409 31.78 13.73 13.50
C GLY A 409 30.96 12.49 13.13
N ALA A 410 30.08 12.08 14.06
CA ALA A 410 29.17 10.95 13.86
C ALA A 410 27.85 11.41 13.23
N HIS A 411 27.40 10.66 12.23
CA HIS A 411 26.16 10.80 11.49
C HIS A 411 25.35 9.51 11.63
N SER A 412 24.03 9.64 11.69
CA SER A 412 23.14 8.48 11.78
C SER A 412 22.13 8.58 10.64
N VAL A 413 22.49 7.96 9.52
CA VAL A 413 21.80 8.13 8.24
C VAL A 413 20.66 7.13 8.14
N THR A 414 19.48 7.62 7.79
CA THR A 414 18.28 6.82 7.56
C THR A 414 17.81 6.98 6.11
N ALA A 415 17.06 6.01 5.64
CA ALA A 415 16.39 6.07 4.35
C ALA A 415 14.91 5.67 4.49
N ALA A 416 14.04 6.37 3.77
CA ALA A 416 12.61 6.11 3.72
C ALA A 416 12.10 6.05 2.27
N TYR A 417 11.52 4.92 1.90
CA TYR A 417 10.87 4.69 0.61
C TYR A 417 9.40 5.12 0.69
N SER A 418 8.97 5.94 -0.28
CA SER A 418 7.64 6.56 -0.31
C SER A 418 6.48 5.62 -0.62
N GLY A 419 6.75 4.42 -1.14
CA GLY A 419 5.72 3.63 -1.82
C GLY A 419 5.36 4.20 -3.18
N ASP A 420 4.49 3.49 -3.90
CA ASP A 420 3.86 3.91 -5.15
C ASP A 420 2.41 3.35 -5.22
N GLN A 421 1.82 3.22 -6.42
CA GLN A 421 0.46 2.66 -6.56
C GLN A 421 0.34 1.16 -6.25
N ALA A 422 1.42 0.40 -6.42
CA ALA A 422 1.49 -1.05 -6.24
C ALA A 422 2.25 -1.48 -4.99
N PHE A 423 3.17 -0.67 -4.49
CA PHE A 423 4.04 -0.99 -3.36
C PHE A 423 3.78 -0.08 -2.16
N MET A 424 3.83 -0.66 -0.96
CA MET A 424 3.71 0.08 0.30
C MET A 424 4.99 0.90 0.60
N PRO A 425 4.88 2.01 1.34
CA PRO A 425 6.04 2.71 1.90
C PRO A 425 6.78 1.84 2.92
N SER A 426 8.09 2.04 3.04
CA SER A 426 8.94 1.35 4.02
C SER A 426 10.10 2.22 4.47
N ALA A 427 10.40 2.25 5.77
CA ALA A 427 11.64 2.83 6.29
C ALA A 427 12.69 1.74 6.54
N VAL A 428 13.97 2.12 6.59
CA VAL A 428 15.00 1.24 7.16
C VAL A 428 14.66 0.93 8.62
N ALA A 429 14.88 -0.32 9.05
CA ALA A 429 14.62 -0.72 10.43
C ALA A 429 15.62 -0.14 11.44
N GLY A 430 16.77 0.36 10.98
CA GLY A 430 17.80 1.02 11.76
C GLY A 430 18.65 1.94 10.90
N ALA A 431 19.38 2.86 11.53
CA ALA A 431 20.26 3.79 10.83
C ALA A 431 21.56 3.12 10.37
N THR A 432 22.19 3.71 9.35
CA THR A 432 23.57 3.46 8.95
C THR A 432 24.45 4.52 9.59
N ASP A 433 25.25 4.13 10.57
CA ASP A 433 26.15 5.05 11.27
C ASP A 433 27.42 5.30 10.44
N ILE A 434 27.77 6.57 10.28
CA ILE A 434 28.94 7.03 9.52
C ILE A 434 29.73 8.00 10.40
N THR A 435 31.02 7.76 10.59
CA THR A 435 31.90 8.67 11.35
C THR A 435 32.90 9.33 10.41
N VAL A 436 32.65 10.59 10.07
CA VAL A 436 33.55 11.40 9.23
C VAL A 436 34.77 11.79 10.05
N GLY A 437 35.94 11.30 9.62
CA GLY A 437 37.20 11.45 10.32
C GLY A 437 38.23 12.34 9.61
N PHE A 438 39.44 12.33 10.17
CA PHE A 438 40.60 13.06 9.66
C PHE A 438 41.77 12.10 9.39
N SER A 439 42.60 12.41 8.39
CA SER A 439 43.74 11.55 8.03
C SER A 439 44.89 11.61 9.05
N ARG A 440 44.81 12.53 10.02
CA ARG A 440 45.75 12.71 11.12
C ARG A 440 45.04 13.28 12.36
N PRO A 441 45.60 13.13 13.58
CA PRO A 441 45.05 13.72 14.79
C PRO A 441 44.86 15.24 14.67
N CYS A 442 43.82 15.76 15.33
CA CYS A 442 43.59 17.20 15.37
C CYS A 442 44.69 17.93 16.13
N ILE A 443 45.03 19.12 15.66
CA ILE A 443 45.86 20.06 16.42
C ILE A 443 45.01 20.63 17.55
N THR A 444 45.34 20.26 18.79
CA THR A 444 44.68 20.70 20.05
C THR A 444 45.59 21.57 20.93
N THR A 445 46.82 21.84 20.46
CA THR A 445 47.83 22.66 21.13
C THR A 445 48.47 23.61 20.13
N ALA A 446 49.48 24.38 20.54
CA ALA A 446 50.19 25.30 19.64
C ALA A 446 51.10 24.55 18.65
N HIS A 447 50.89 24.82 17.36
CA HIS A 447 51.78 24.47 16.25
C HIS A 447 52.46 25.74 15.71
N GLN A 448 53.75 25.64 15.41
CA GLN A 448 54.60 26.76 14.98
C GLN A 448 55.30 26.40 13.66
N GLY A 449 55.27 27.32 12.69
CA GLY A 449 55.85 27.13 11.36
C GLY A 449 54.82 26.76 10.28
N PRO A 450 55.29 26.41 9.07
CA PRO A 450 54.41 26.12 7.94
C PRO A 450 53.61 24.83 8.15
N LEU A 451 52.31 24.89 7.89
CA LEU A 451 51.38 23.77 7.99
C LEU A 451 50.72 23.54 6.63
N THR A 452 50.93 22.37 6.03
CA THR A 452 50.33 22.01 4.74
C THR A 452 49.36 20.84 4.91
N VAL A 453 48.23 20.89 4.19
CA VAL A 453 47.34 19.75 3.95
C VAL A 453 47.57 19.29 2.51
N ALA A 454 47.98 18.02 2.34
CA ALA A 454 48.26 17.45 1.03
C ALA A 454 47.00 16.90 0.34
N SER A 455 47.14 16.44 -0.90
CA SER A 455 46.07 15.79 -1.64
C SER A 455 45.68 14.46 -0.98
N GLY A 456 44.39 14.20 -0.81
CA GLY A 456 43.87 13.03 -0.09
C GLY A 456 44.00 13.10 1.44
N GLU A 457 44.53 14.19 1.99
CA GLU A 457 44.56 14.42 3.44
C GLU A 457 43.38 15.26 3.90
N SER A 458 42.97 15.03 5.16
CA SER A 458 42.06 15.92 5.87
C SER A 458 42.63 16.24 7.26
N LEU A 459 42.63 17.53 7.62
CA LEU A 459 43.17 18.03 8.88
C LEU A 459 42.11 18.81 9.67
N CYS A 460 42.13 18.63 10.99
CA CYS A 460 41.43 19.47 11.95
C CYS A 460 42.42 20.32 12.79
N ILE A 461 42.05 21.57 13.04
CA ILE A 461 42.49 22.34 14.21
C ILE A 461 41.28 22.44 15.13
N ALA A 462 41.37 21.78 16.29
CA ALA A 462 40.27 21.59 17.22
C ALA A 462 40.26 22.68 18.32
N PRO A 463 39.20 22.78 19.14
CA PRO A 463 39.09 23.84 20.14
C PRO A 463 40.31 23.91 21.08
N GLY A 464 40.85 25.12 21.26
CA GLY A 464 42.08 25.36 22.04
C GLY A 464 43.39 25.08 21.30
N GLY A 465 43.35 24.49 20.10
CA GLY A 465 44.50 24.41 19.20
C GLY A 465 44.86 25.77 18.59
N SER A 466 46.13 25.97 18.27
CA SER A 466 46.57 27.16 17.55
C SER A 466 47.63 26.87 16.49
N GLN A 467 47.63 27.66 15.42
CA GLN A 467 48.57 27.58 14.31
C GLN A 467 49.20 28.95 14.10
N THR A 468 50.53 29.02 14.19
CA THR A 468 51.30 30.24 13.88
C THR A 468 52.25 29.98 12.71
N GLY A 469 52.06 30.70 11.60
CA GLY A 469 52.75 30.47 10.34
C GLY A 469 51.77 30.13 9.20
N PRO A 470 52.25 30.03 7.95
CA PRO A 470 51.39 29.83 6.79
C PRO A 470 50.65 28.48 6.86
N LEU A 471 49.34 28.51 6.63
CA LEU A 471 48.47 27.35 6.53
C LEU A 471 48.02 27.18 5.07
N THR A 472 48.40 26.08 4.43
CA THR A 472 48.16 25.84 3.00
C THR A 472 47.42 24.53 2.75
N VAL A 473 46.23 24.59 2.17
CA VAL A 473 45.47 23.44 1.68
C VAL A 473 45.74 23.28 0.19
N ARG A 474 46.40 22.18 -0.19
CA ARG A 474 46.65 21.84 -1.59
C ARG A 474 45.41 21.23 -2.23
N SER A 475 45.42 21.17 -3.57
CA SER A 475 44.30 20.58 -4.30
C SER A 475 44.09 19.11 -3.92
N GLY A 476 42.83 18.76 -3.67
CA GLY A 476 42.44 17.45 -3.14
C GLY A 476 42.60 17.28 -1.62
N GLY A 477 43.04 18.29 -0.87
CA GLY A 477 43.08 18.27 0.60
C GLY A 477 41.82 18.88 1.22
N ALA A 478 41.56 18.61 2.50
CA ALA A 478 40.43 19.19 3.25
C ALA A 478 40.85 19.74 4.63
N LEU A 479 40.23 20.84 5.07
CA LEU A 479 40.57 21.52 6.33
C LEU A 479 39.33 21.86 7.14
N ALA A 480 39.34 21.49 8.42
CA ALA A 480 38.39 21.97 9.43
C ALA A 480 39.13 22.76 10.52
N VAL A 481 38.61 23.93 10.87
CA VAL A 481 39.11 24.78 11.96
C VAL A 481 37.93 25.10 12.86
N THR A 482 38.01 24.78 14.16
CA THR A 482 36.87 24.91 15.07
C THR A 482 37.34 25.37 16.45
N GLY A 483 36.87 26.52 16.92
CA GLY A 483 37.24 27.06 18.24
C GLY A 483 38.73 27.33 18.42
N ALA A 484 39.45 27.64 17.33
CA ALA A 484 40.90 27.67 17.27
C ALA A 484 41.46 29.05 16.87
N GLU A 485 42.77 29.24 17.09
CA GLU A 485 43.48 30.47 16.71
C GLU A 485 44.47 30.22 15.57
N VAL A 486 44.36 30.99 14.48
CA VAL A 486 45.24 30.88 13.31
C VAL A 486 45.89 32.22 13.01
N THR A 487 47.21 32.32 13.18
CA THR A 487 48.00 33.52 12.92
C THR A 487 48.96 33.30 11.76
N GLY A 488 48.69 33.95 10.64
CA GLY A 488 49.42 33.78 9.38
C GLY A 488 48.47 33.73 8.17
N PRO A 489 49.01 33.63 6.95
CA PRO A 489 48.19 33.47 5.76
C PRO A 489 47.54 32.09 5.72
N VAL A 490 46.23 32.04 5.52
CA VAL A 490 45.47 30.82 5.23
C VAL A 490 45.15 30.81 3.74
N SER A 491 45.61 29.78 3.03
CA SER A 491 45.41 29.66 1.59
C SER A 491 44.94 28.25 1.23
N SER A 492 43.81 28.17 0.53
CA SER A 492 43.28 26.95 -0.08
C SER A 492 43.14 27.15 -1.58
N ASP A 493 43.60 26.19 -2.37
CA ASP A 493 43.46 26.22 -3.83
C ASP A 493 43.20 24.82 -4.39
N GLY A 494 41.96 24.60 -4.85
CA GLY A 494 41.51 23.30 -5.38
C GLY A 494 41.15 22.25 -4.34
N ALA A 495 40.87 22.66 -3.09
CA ALA A 495 40.54 21.77 -1.97
C ALA A 495 39.25 20.96 -2.19
N LEU A 496 39.09 19.88 -1.44
CA LEU A 496 37.84 19.12 -1.38
C LEU A 496 36.81 19.84 -0.51
N ALA A 497 37.18 20.25 0.70
CA ALA A 497 36.29 21.01 1.59
C ALA A 497 37.08 21.92 2.55
N VAL A 498 36.48 23.04 2.93
CA VAL A 498 37.04 23.98 3.91
C VAL A 498 35.94 24.41 4.88
N ALA A 499 36.10 24.10 6.17
CA ALA A 499 35.21 24.53 7.25
C ALA A 499 35.99 25.35 8.29
N VAL A 500 35.47 26.53 8.66
CA VAL A 500 36.03 27.43 9.66
C VAL A 500 34.89 27.93 10.54
N CYS A 501 34.90 27.57 11.82
CA CYS A 501 33.79 27.77 12.75
C CYS A 501 34.28 28.31 14.10
N GLY A 502 33.65 29.37 14.62
CA GLY A 502 33.92 29.93 15.96
C GLY A 502 35.38 30.26 16.23
N SER A 503 36.16 30.59 15.20
CA SER A 503 37.62 30.66 15.26
C SER A 503 38.14 32.09 15.11
N GLN A 504 39.35 32.34 15.62
CA GLN A 504 40.05 33.63 15.47
C GLN A 504 41.16 33.50 14.42
N LEU A 505 41.07 34.27 13.33
CA LEU A 505 42.05 34.27 12.25
C LEU A 505 42.71 35.65 12.14
N THR A 506 44.04 35.70 12.18
CA THR A 506 44.83 36.94 12.02
C THR A 506 45.80 36.77 10.86
N GLY A 507 45.53 37.45 9.75
CA GLY A 507 46.22 37.30 8.47
C GLY A 507 45.25 37.19 7.29
N PRO A 508 45.76 37.14 6.05
CA PRO A 508 44.93 37.00 4.86
C PRO A 508 44.34 35.60 4.77
N VAL A 509 43.05 35.50 4.45
CA VAL A 509 42.34 34.23 4.21
C VAL A 509 41.93 34.16 2.74
N THR A 510 42.37 33.13 2.03
CA THR A 510 42.04 32.90 0.62
C THR A 510 41.54 31.47 0.41
N VAL A 511 40.33 31.31 -0.12
CA VAL A 511 39.75 30.00 -0.45
C VAL A 511 39.32 29.99 -1.91
N SER A 512 40.06 29.25 -2.73
CA SER A 512 39.93 29.26 -4.18
C SER A 512 39.64 27.86 -4.74
N ARG A 513 38.77 27.79 -5.75
CA ARG A 513 38.54 26.60 -6.59
C ARG A 513 38.18 25.31 -5.82
N THR A 514 37.64 25.43 -4.62
CA THR A 514 37.19 24.28 -3.79
C THR A 514 36.03 23.58 -4.50
N SER A 515 36.12 22.26 -4.64
CA SER A 515 35.15 21.47 -5.40
C SER A 515 33.92 21.08 -4.59
N GLY A 516 34.10 20.76 -3.30
CA GLY A 516 33.06 20.55 -2.31
C GLY A 516 32.85 21.79 -1.43
N SER A 517 32.27 21.61 -0.25
CA SER A 517 31.73 22.72 0.55
C SER A 517 32.77 23.67 1.12
N VAL A 518 32.48 24.98 1.04
CA VAL A 518 33.17 26.04 1.77
C VAL A 518 32.22 26.63 2.79
N LEU A 519 32.54 26.49 4.08
CA LEU A 519 31.75 26.99 5.21
C LEU A 519 32.65 27.85 6.10
N ILE A 520 32.43 29.16 6.10
CA ILE A 520 33.12 30.11 6.97
C ILE A 520 32.04 30.73 7.86
N GLY A 521 31.76 30.09 8.99
CA GLY A 521 30.68 30.48 9.87
C GLY A 521 29.28 30.24 9.29
N SER A 522 28.28 30.31 10.17
CA SER A 522 26.86 30.17 9.84
C SER A 522 25.99 30.93 10.84
N ASP A 523 24.82 31.36 10.36
CA ASP A 523 23.72 31.88 11.16
C ASP A 523 22.68 30.81 11.54
N ASP A 524 22.77 29.59 10.99
CA ASP A 524 21.92 28.46 11.35
C ASP A 524 22.57 27.61 12.45
N ALA A 525 21.95 27.57 13.63
CA ALA A 525 22.40 26.79 14.77
C ALA A 525 22.51 25.27 14.47
N ALA A 526 21.72 24.72 13.55
CA ALA A 526 21.79 23.30 13.16
C ALA A 526 23.07 22.97 12.35
N THR A 527 23.76 23.98 11.80
CA THR A 527 25.08 23.78 11.20
C THR A 527 26.18 23.50 12.23
N GLY A 528 25.96 23.84 13.51
CA GLY A 528 26.99 23.75 14.55
C GLY A 528 28.25 24.59 14.26
N CYS A 529 28.18 25.54 13.31
CA CYS A 529 29.32 26.33 12.86
C CYS A 529 29.10 27.81 13.18
N PRO A 530 29.38 28.27 14.41
CA PRO A 530 29.24 29.69 14.75
C PRO A 530 30.19 30.57 13.91
N GLY A 531 29.83 31.84 13.75
CA GLY A 531 30.64 32.84 13.04
C GLY A 531 32.05 33.05 13.64
N ASN A 532 32.97 33.52 12.80
CA ASN A 532 34.39 33.69 13.12
C ASN A 532 34.76 35.15 13.34
N THR A 533 35.96 35.39 13.87
CA THR A 533 36.60 36.72 13.86
C THR A 533 37.84 36.67 12.96
N VAL A 534 37.84 37.44 11.87
CA VAL A 534 38.94 37.50 10.90
C VAL A 534 39.55 38.90 10.87
N ARG A 535 40.84 39.02 11.19
CA ARG A 535 41.63 40.26 11.13
C ARG A 535 42.57 40.17 9.94
N GLY A 536 42.11 40.62 8.78
CA GLY A 536 42.81 40.55 7.51
C GLY A 536 41.85 40.49 6.32
N PRO A 537 42.38 40.55 5.07
CA PRO A 537 41.56 40.42 3.88
C PRO A 537 41.03 38.99 3.71
N VAL A 538 39.76 38.86 3.31
CA VAL A 538 39.10 37.59 2.99
C VAL A 538 38.75 37.54 1.51
N SER A 539 39.23 36.52 0.81
CA SER A 539 38.94 36.28 -0.62
C SER A 539 38.42 34.86 -0.86
N VAL A 540 37.23 34.72 -1.42
CA VAL A 540 36.62 33.40 -1.72
C VAL A 540 36.23 33.34 -3.20
N ASN A 541 36.98 32.58 -4.00
CA ASN A 541 36.97 32.73 -5.47
C ASN A 541 36.81 31.39 -6.23
N GLY A 542 35.85 31.32 -7.16
CA GLY A 542 35.76 30.22 -8.12
C GLY A 542 35.41 28.86 -7.51
N ASN A 543 34.81 28.81 -6.32
CA ASN A 543 34.44 27.57 -5.65
C ASN A 543 33.11 27.04 -6.20
N THR A 544 32.96 25.71 -6.31
CA THR A 544 31.81 25.07 -7.00
C THR A 544 30.92 24.21 -6.10
N GLY A 545 31.38 23.81 -4.91
CA GLY A 545 30.62 22.94 -4.00
C GLY A 545 29.68 23.67 -3.05
N GLY A 546 29.31 24.91 -3.39
CA GLY A 546 28.59 25.82 -2.51
C GLY A 546 29.51 26.55 -1.53
N VAL A 547 29.17 27.82 -1.27
CA VAL A 547 29.89 28.69 -0.35
C VAL A 547 28.89 29.29 0.63
N GLU A 548 29.16 29.15 1.92
CA GLU A 548 28.52 29.93 2.97
C GLU A 548 29.59 30.71 3.74
N ILE A 549 29.33 32.01 3.94
CA ILE A 549 30.15 32.91 4.74
C ILE A 549 29.16 33.74 5.56
N SER A 550 28.95 33.41 6.83
CA SER A 550 27.83 33.92 7.62
C SER A 550 28.16 34.08 9.11
N ALA A 551 27.52 35.08 9.74
CA ALA A 551 27.74 35.50 11.12
C ALA A 551 29.19 35.94 11.47
N ASP A 552 30.06 36.13 10.49
CA ASP A 552 31.46 36.50 10.70
C ASP A 552 31.65 37.98 11.06
N THR A 553 32.70 38.27 11.82
CA THR A 553 33.27 39.62 11.99
C THR A 553 34.59 39.72 11.22
N VAL A 554 34.60 40.45 10.10
CA VAL A 554 35.77 40.63 9.24
C VAL A 554 36.30 42.06 9.39
N VAL A 555 37.51 42.21 9.92
CA VAL A 555 38.28 43.47 9.97
C VAL A 555 39.27 43.46 8.82
N GLY A 556 38.83 44.02 7.68
CA GLY A 556 39.52 43.93 6.39
C GLY A 556 38.54 43.87 5.21
N PRO A 557 39.04 43.92 3.95
CA PRO A 557 38.20 43.79 2.77
C PRO A 557 37.65 42.37 2.62
N LEU A 558 36.38 42.26 2.20
CA LEU A 558 35.73 40.99 1.85
C LEU A 558 35.47 40.96 0.34
N ARG A 559 35.98 39.92 -0.32
CA ARG A 559 35.87 39.74 -1.78
C ARG A 559 35.41 38.34 -2.10
N CYS A 560 34.39 38.21 -2.94
CA CYS A 560 34.04 36.91 -3.51
C CYS A 560 33.70 37.03 -4.98
N ASP A 561 34.35 36.23 -5.82
CA ASP A 561 34.14 36.27 -7.28
C ASP A 561 33.96 34.85 -7.83
N ALA A 562 33.22 34.73 -8.94
CA ALA A 562 33.11 33.51 -9.75
C ALA A 562 32.68 32.22 -9.01
N ASN A 563 32.16 32.28 -7.79
CA ASN A 563 31.62 31.11 -7.08
C ASN A 563 30.28 30.69 -7.71
N LEU A 564 30.04 29.39 -7.80
CA LEU A 564 28.83 28.83 -8.37
C LEU A 564 28.31 27.67 -7.48
N PRO A 565 27.15 27.79 -6.81
CA PRO A 565 26.29 28.96 -6.73
C PRO A 565 26.96 30.17 -6.06
N ALA A 566 26.34 31.35 -6.19
CA ALA A 566 26.79 32.54 -5.48
C ALA A 566 26.76 32.31 -3.95
N PRO A 567 27.66 32.93 -3.16
CA PRO A 567 27.77 32.64 -1.73
C PRO A 567 26.49 32.97 -0.95
N ARG A 568 26.07 32.07 -0.06
CA ARG A 568 25.10 32.39 1.00
C ARG A 568 25.80 33.27 2.03
N GLN A 569 25.24 34.45 2.28
CA GLN A 569 25.76 35.39 3.27
C GLN A 569 24.65 36.01 4.11
N SER A 570 24.84 35.99 5.42
CA SER A 570 23.92 36.53 6.41
C SER A 570 24.68 36.94 7.68
N GLY A 571 24.22 37.94 8.42
CA GLY A 571 24.79 38.32 9.72
C GLY A 571 26.23 38.87 9.75
N ASN A 572 26.93 38.96 8.61
CA ASN A 572 28.33 39.38 8.59
C ASN A 572 28.53 40.87 8.92
N THR A 573 29.41 41.15 9.89
CA THR A 573 29.94 42.49 10.17
C THR A 573 31.28 42.66 9.46
N VAL A 574 31.42 43.65 8.58
CA VAL A 574 32.64 43.86 7.78
C VAL A 574 33.14 45.29 7.94
N GLU A 575 34.31 45.45 8.56
CA GLU A 575 35.05 46.70 8.66
C GLU A 575 36.06 46.79 7.49
N GLY A 576 35.52 47.10 6.30
CA GLY A 576 36.29 47.17 5.06
C GLY A 576 35.39 47.13 3.82
N PRO A 577 35.95 47.32 2.61
CA PRO A 577 35.16 47.31 1.38
C PRO A 577 34.70 45.88 1.03
N ARG A 578 33.45 45.79 0.56
CA ARG A 578 32.84 44.57 0.00
C ARG A 578 32.90 44.56 -1.53
N SER A 579 33.17 43.40 -2.12
CA SER A 579 33.36 43.28 -3.58
C SER A 579 32.91 41.95 -4.18
N GLY A 580 32.58 42.01 -5.47
CA GLY A 580 32.06 40.88 -6.24
C GLY A 580 30.65 40.45 -5.79
N GLN A 581 30.46 39.15 -5.64
CA GLN A 581 29.24 38.47 -5.19
C GLN A 581 28.92 38.69 -3.69
N CYS A 582 29.85 39.28 -2.92
CA CYS A 582 29.73 39.48 -1.48
C CYS A 582 29.50 40.96 -1.09
N ARG A 583 28.72 41.68 -1.92
CA ARG A 583 28.33 43.08 -1.70
C ARG A 583 27.02 43.18 -0.92
#